data_AF-A0A7J8N2Q4-F1
#
_entry.id   AF-A0A7J8N2Q4-F1
#
_cell.length_a   1.000
_cell.length_b   1.000
_cell.length_c   1.000
_cell.angle_alpha   90.00
_cell.angle_beta   90.00
_cell.angle_gamma   90.00
#
_symmetry.space_group_name_H-M   'P 1'
#
loop_
_entity.id
_entity.type
_entity.pdbx_description
1 polymer ?
#
loop_
_entity_poly.entity_id
_entity_poly.type
_entity_poly.pdbx_seq_one_letter_code
_entity_poly.pdbx_strand_id
1 'polypeptide(L)'
;MAEEVMKTHDLDFCSRPNLCAARKLSYNASDLSFSPYNHYWREMRKVCVVHLFSRVQKYRHIREDEVARLIEKICQFSIDSKPINLSEAIMCFSSLIICRVGFGKRYDEQGIERSRFHRLLKESQAILSSFCFSDYFPFMGWADRFMGFLNRLETTFKEFDTFFQELIDEHLDSNKLKSEQEDIVDVLLRIRTDHNFSFEPTIDHIKAILM
;
A
#
# COMPACT_ATOMS: atom_id res chain seq x y z
N MET A 1 -18.58 23.53 7.89
CA MET A 1 -18.66 22.17 8.48
C MET A 1 -17.37 21.37 8.31
N ALA A 2 -16.84 21.17 7.10
CA ALA A 2 -15.60 20.39 6.94
C ALA A 2 -14.39 21.00 7.67
N GLU A 3 -14.21 22.33 7.63
CA GLU A 3 -13.15 23.01 8.37
C GLU A 3 -13.29 22.84 9.90
N GLU A 4 -14.51 22.97 10.42
CA GLU A 4 -14.80 22.75 11.84
C GLU A 4 -14.37 21.36 12.32
N VAL A 5 -14.68 20.32 11.54
CA VAL A 5 -14.39 18.93 11.89
C VAL A 5 -12.90 18.59 11.70
N MET A 6 -12.27 19.08 10.63
CA MET A 6 -10.93 18.66 10.22
C MET A 6 -9.80 19.59 10.70
N LYS A 7 -10.12 20.75 11.27
CA LYS A 7 -9.15 21.69 11.84
C LYS A 7 -9.49 22.13 13.26
N THR A 8 -10.70 22.66 13.50
CA THR A 8 -11.06 23.23 14.81
C THR A 8 -11.19 22.13 15.88
N HIS A 9 -11.85 21.02 15.51
CA HIS A 9 -12.12 19.86 16.36
C HIS A 9 -11.45 18.59 15.83
N ASP A 10 -10.29 18.73 15.18
CA ASP A 10 -9.62 17.62 14.50
C ASP A 10 -9.32 16.45 15.46
N LEU A 11 -8.87 16.73 16.67
CA LEU A 11 -8.59 15.73 17.70
C LEU A 11 -9.83 14.92 18.10
N ASP A 12 -11.01 15.55 18.11
CA ASP A 12 -12.26 14.87 18.47
C ASP A 12 -12.74 13.91 17.36
N PHE A 13 -12.41 14.20 16.10
CA PHE A 13 -12.90 13.45 14.93
C PHE A 13 -11.81 12.69 14.16
N CYS A 14 -10.56 12.70 14.62
CA CYS A 14 -9.43 12.10 13.89
C CYS A 14 -9.41 10.57 13.90
N SER A 15 -10.08 9.92 14.86
CA SER A 15 -10.04 8.46 14.99
C SER A 15 -10.79 7.75 13.85
N ARG A 16 -10.39 6.51 13.54
CA ARG A 16 -10.95 5.72 12.44
C ARG A 16 -11.95 4.67 12.94
N PRO A 17 -13.04 4.42 12.19
CA PRO A 17 -13.97 3.35 12.53
C PRO A 17 -13.32 1.97 12.34
N ASN A 18 -13.70 1.02 13.19
CA ASN A 18 -13.17 -0.34 13.17
C ASN A 18 -13.95 -1.23 12.19
N LEU A 19 -13.76 -1.00 10.89
CA LEU A 19 -14.43 -1.75 9.83
C LEU A 19 -13.81 -3.14 9.64
N CYS A 20 -14.62 -4.16 9.42
CA CYS A 20 -14.20 -5.57 9.33
C CYS A 20 -13.12 -5.80 8.26
N ALA A 21 -13.36 -5.35 7.02
CA ALA A 21 -12.40 -5.47 5.92
C ALA A 21 -11.13 -4.68 6.16
N ALA A 22 -11.27 -3.41 6.57
CA ALA A 22 -10.14 -2.54 6.83
C ALA A 22 -9.25 -3.14 7.92
N ARG A 23 -9.82 -3.54 9.06
CA ARG A 23 -9.08 -4.17 10.17
C ARG A 23 -8.31 -5.40 9.71
N LYS A 24 -8.91 -6.26 8.90
CA LYS A 24 -8.23 -7.50 8.45
C LYS A 24 -7.10 -7.21 7.45
N LEU A 25 -7.34 -6.37 6.43
CA LEU A 25 -6.33 -6.07 5.41
C LEU A 25 -5.15 -5.24 5.95
N SER A 26 -5.38 -4.42 6.97
CA SER A 26 -4.38 -3.53 7.58
C SER A 26 -3.67 -4.13 8.81
N TYR A 27 -3.63 -5.45 8.93
CA TYR A 27 -3.01 -6.15 10.06
C TYR A 27 -3.51 -5.63 11.42
N ASN A 28 -4.82 -5.74 11.61
CA ASN A 28 -5.54 -5.26 12.79
C ASN A 28 -5.50 -3.73 12.96
N ALA A 29 -5.68 -2.97 11.87
CA ALA A 29 -5.68 -1.51 11.88
C ALA A 29 -4.35 -0.92 12.39
N SER A 30 -3.24 -1.49 11.91
CA SER A 30 -1.88 -1.04 12.21
C SER A 30 -1.27 -0.20 11.09
N ASP A 31 -2.01 0.08 10.02
CA ASP A 31 -1.56 0.97 8.94
C ASP A 31 -1.69 2.46 9.32
N LEU A 32 -1.45 3.37 8.37
CA LEU A 32 -1.62 4.81 8.58
C LEU A 32 -3.05 5.32 8.30
N SER A 33 -3.84 4.57 7.52
CA SER A 33 -5.11 5.01 6.90
C SER A 33 -6.34 4.68 7.75
N PHE A 34 -6.40 3.47 8.29
CA PHE A 34 -7.51 2.87 9.03
C PHE A 34 -7.22 2.68 10.52
N SER A 35 -5.99 2.93 10.97
CA SER A 35 -5.65 2.86 12.39
C SER A 35 -6.35 3.96 13.21
N PRO A 36 -6.87 3.64 14.42
CA PRO A 36 -7.43 4.64 15.32
C PRO A 36 -6.35 5.58 15.84
N TYR A 37 -6.73 6.82 16.14
CA TYR A 37 -5.79 7.81 16.67
C TYR A 37 -5.34 7.40 18.08
N ASN A 38 -4.06 7.04 18.21
CA ASN A 38 -3.45 6.63 19.47
C ASN A 38 -1.95 6.97 19.46
N HIS A 39 -1.23 6.59 20.53
CA HIS A 39 0.20 6.82 20.63
C HIS A 39 0.99 6.17 19.48
N TYR A 40 0.70 4.90 19.17
CA TYR A 40 1.31 4.17 18.07
C TYR A 40 1.15 4.90 16.72
N TRP A 41 -0.07 5.29 16.36
CA TRP A 41 -0.35 5.97 15.10
C TRP A 41 0.41 7.29 14.97
N ARG A 42 0.51 8.07 16.05
CA ARG A 42 1.28 9.33 16.04
C ARG A 42 2.76 9.08 15.75
N GLU A 43 3.33 8.06 16.38
CA GLU A 43 4.74 7.71 16.20
C GLU A 43 4.98 7.16 14.79
N MET A 44 4.13 6.25 14.32
CA MET A 44 4.24 5.71 12.97
C MET A 44 4.01 6.78 11.89
N ARG A 45 3.09 7.72 12.11
CA ARG A 45 2.92 8.89 11.24
C ARG A 45 4.19 9.75 11.18
N LYS A 46 4.83 10.02 12.32
CA LYS A 46 6.11 10.76 12.34
C LYS A 46 7.17 10.00 11.55
N VAL A 47 7.29 8.69 11.74
CA VAL A 47 8.23 7.85 11.01
C VAL A 47 7.99 7.93 9.50
N CYS A 48 6.75 7.78 9.04
CA CYS A 48 6.41 7.89 7.62
C CYS A 48 6.77 9.27 7.06
N VAL A 49 6.43 10.36 7.76
CA VAL A 49 6.72 11.72 7.30
C VAL A 49 8.24 11.97 7.23
N VAL A 50 8.96 11.63 8.30
CA VAL A 50 10.39 11.93 8.44
C VAL A 50 11.25 11.03 7.56
N HIS A 51 10.93 9.75 7.46
CA HIS A 51 11.80 8.78 6.78
C HIS A 51 11.31 8.36 5.40
N LEU A 52 10.00 8.38 5.12
CA LEU A 52 9.48 7.94 3.81
C LEU A 52 9.18 9.16 2.92
N PHE A 53 8.34 10.06 3.39
CA PHE A 53 7.83 11.18 2.57
C PHE A 53 8.83 12.32 2.40
N SER A 54 9.82 12.47 3.29
CA SER A 54 10.92 13.42 3.10
C SER A 54 11.84 13.07 1.92
N ARG A 55 11.82 11.81 1.47
CA ARG A 55 12.72 11.27 0.43
C ARG A 55 12.18 11.45 -0.99
N VAL A 56 11.08 12.16 -1.19
CA VAL A 56 10.45 12.35 -2.51
C VAL A 56 11.44 12.85 -3.57
N GLN A 57 12.43 13.66 -3.18
CA GLN A 57 13.48 14.13 -4.10
C GLN A 57 14.50 13.04 -4.48
N LYS A 58 14.79 12.08 -3.59
CA LYS A 58 15.67 10.93 -3.90
C LYS A 58 15.09 10.05 -5.01
N TYR A 59 13.77 9.97 -5.10
CA TYR A 59 13.05 9.19 -6.11
C TYR A 59 12.77 9.97 -7.40
N ARG A 60 13.37 11.15 -7.59
CA ARG A 60 13.14 12.00 -8.77
C ARG A 60 13.47 11.27 -10.08
N HIS A 61 14.62 10.61 -10.15
CA HIS A 61 15.04 9.93 -11.37
C HIS A 61 14.12 8.75 -11.75
N ILE A 62 13.49 8.07 -10.77
CA ILE A 62 12.49 7.03 -11.05
C ILE A 62 11.31 7.64 -11.79
N ARG A 63 10.82 8.81 -11.32
CA ARG A 63 9.71 9.51 -11.98
C ARG A 63 10.11 9.99 -13.38
N GLU A 64 11.30 10.55 -13.52
CA GLU A 64 11.79 11.02 -14.83
C GLU A 64 11.94 9.87 -15.83
N ASP A 65 12.49 8.72 -15.42
CA ASP A 65 12.60 7.52 -16.26
C ASP A 65 11.22 6.95 -16.64
N GLU A 66 10.29 6.81 -15.70
CA GLU A 66 8.94 6.29 -16.02
C GLU A 66 8.13 7.26 -16.89
N VAL A 67 8.30 8.58 -16.70
CA VAL A 67 7.65 9.59 -17.56
C VAL A 67 8.20 9.53 -18.98
N ALA A 68 9.53 9.42 -19.13
CA ALA A 68 10.16 9.31 -20.44
C ALA A 68 9.64 8.08 -21.21
N ARG A 69 9.51 6.93 -20.54
CA ARG A 69 8.94 5.70 -21.11
C ARG A 69 7.47 5.84 -21.49
N LEU A 70 6.67 6.50 -20.65
CA LEU A 70 5.27 6.75 -20.97
C LEU A 70 5.13 7.63 -22.22
N ILE A 71 5.96 8.69 -22.33
CA ILE A 71 6.00 9.55 -23.52
C ILE A 71 6.42 8.76 -24.75
N GLU A 72 7.48 7.95 -24.65
CA GLU A 72 7.94 7.09 -25.74
C GLU A 72 6.82 6.16 -26.23
N LYS A 73 6.09 5.51 -25.30
CA LYS A 73 4.95 4.66 -25.62
C LYS A 73 3.84 5.44 -26.33
N ILE A 74 3.49 6.63 -25.85
CA ILE A 74 2.50 7.49 -26.51
C ILE A 74 2.94 7.86 -27.93
N CYS A 75 4.22 8.22 -28.11
CA CYS A 75 4.79 8.53 -29.42
C CYS A 75 4.71 7.33 -30.38
N GLN A 76 5.00 6.11 -29.91
CA GLN A 76 4.89 4.90 -30.73
C GLN A 76 3.45 4.65 -31.20
N PHE A 77 2.47 4.77 -30.31
CA PHE A 77 1.05 4.66 -30.69
C PHE A 77 0.64 5.74 -31.69
N SER A 78 1.16 6.96 -31.54
CA SER A 78 0.93 8.05 -32.48
C SER A 78 1.51 7.77 -33.86
N ILE A 79 2.73 7.21 -33.95
CA ILE A 79 3.37 6.82 -35.21
C ILE A 79 2.53 5.74 -35.91
N ASP A 80 2.09 4.74 -35.15
CA ASP A 80 1.22 3.67 -35.62
C ASP A 80 -0.22 4.12 -35.94
N SER A 81 -0.56 5.38 -35.70
CA SER A 81 -1.93 5.92 -35.80
C SER A 81 -2.97 5.10 -35.02
N LYS A 82 -2.57 4.52 -33.87
CA LYS A 82 -3.41 3.72 -32.99
C LYS A 82 -3.90 4.56 -31.81
N PRO A 83 -5.18 4.42 -31.40
CA PRO A 83 -5.65 5.03 -30.16
C PRO A 83 -4.97 4.40 -28.95
N ILE A 84 -4.69 5.22 -27.93
CA ILE A 84 -4.17 4.76 -26.64
C ILE A 84 -5.22 4.91 -25.54
N ASN A 85 -5.37 3.89 -24.71
CA ASN A 85 -6.17 3.97 -23.49
C ASN A 85 -5.36 4.68 -22.38
N LEU A 86 -5.63 5.97 -22.18
CA LEU A 86 -4.92 6.76 -21.16
C LEU A 86 -5.18 6.28 -19.73
N SER A 87 -6.37 5.77 -19.43
CA SER A 87 -6.67 5.25 -18.08
C SER A 87 -5.78 4.06 -17.75
N GLU A 88 -5.64 3.11 -18.67
CA GLU A 88 -4.74 1.97 -18.51
C GLU A 88 -3.27 2.40 -18.46
N ALA A 89 -2.87 3.34 -19.31
CA ALA A 89 -1.50 3.85 -19.35
C ALA A 89 -1.11 4.59 -18.05
N ILE A 90 -2.01 5.41 -17.48
CA ILE A 90 -1.77 6.14 -16.23
C ILE A 90 -1.79 5.19 -15.03
N MET A 91 -2.71 4.22 -14.98
CA MET A 91 -2.70 3.19 -13.94
C MET A 91 -1.39 2.40 -13.98
N CYS A 92 -0.97 1.98 -15.18
CA CYS A 92 0.30 1.32 -15.42
C CYS A 92 1.48 2.12 -14.88
N PHE A 93 1.59 3.37 -15.30
CA PHE A 93 2.64 4.30 -14.87
C PHE A 93 2.65 4.51 -13.35
N SER A 94 1.47 4.70 -12.74
CA SER A 94 1.36 4.91 -11.29
C SER A 94 1.82 3.69 -10.50
N SER A 95 1.41 2.49 -10.91
CA SER A 95 1.84 1.25 -10.27
C SER A 95 3.33 0.98 -10.46
N LEU A 96 3.91 1.32 -11.62
CA LEU A 96 5.37 1.20 -11.84
C LEU A 96 6.16 2.10 -10.88
N ILE A 97 5.72 3.35 -10.70
CA ILE A 97 6.34 4.26 -9.72
C ILE A 97 6.21 3.70 -8.31
N ILE A 98 5.02 3.24 -7.92
CA ILE A 98 4.79 2.67 -6.58
C ILE A 98 5.66 1.44 -6.36
N CYS A 99 5.74 0.51 -7.31
CA CYS A 99 6.57 -0.69 -7.16
C CYS A 99 8.07 -0.35 -7.11
N ARG A 100 8.55 0.63 -7.89
CA ARG A 100 9.97 1.00 -7.87
C ARG A 100 10.37 1.77 -6.62
N VAL A 101 9.51 2.69 -6.15
CA VAL A 101 9.77 3.48 -4.94
C VAL A 101 9.52 2.65 -3.69
N GLY A 102 8.45 1.86 -3.70
CA GLY A 102 7.98 1.07 -2.57
C GLY A 102 8.79 -0.22 -2.38
N PHE A 103 9.02 -0.95 -3.46
CA PHE A 103 9.52 -2.33 -3.43
C PHE A 103 10.89 -2.53 -4.09
N GLY A 104 11.51 -1.45 -4.58
CA GLY A 104 12.77 -1.51 -5.33
C GLY A 104 12.68 -2.28 -6.65
N LYS A 105 11.47 -2.68 -7.07
CA LYS A 105 11.24 -3.59 -8.18
C LYS A 105 10.60 -2.88 -9.35
N ARG A 106 11.19 -3.10 -10.52
CA ARG A 106 10.55 -2.79 -11.79
C ARG A 106 9.96 -4.07 -12.35
N TYR A 107 8.64 -4.18 -12.29
CA TYR A 107 7.95 -5.29 -12.94
C TYR A 107 7.70 -4.95 -14.41
N ASP A 108 7.94 -5.91 -15.30
CA ASP A 108 7.63 -5.74 -16.72
C ASP A 108 6.13 -5.50 -16.93
N GLU A 109 5.78 -4.75 -17.99
CA GLU A 109 4.39 -4.43 -18.31
C GLU A 109 3.51 -5.68 -18.48
N GLN A 110 4.11 -6.79 -18.89
CA GLN A 110 3.46 -8.09 -19.10
C GLN A 110 3.89 -9.15 -18.07
N GLY A 111 4.62 -8.74 -17.02
CA GLY A 111 5.16 -9.65 -16.03
C GLY A 111 4.09 -10.23 -15.10
N ILE A 112 4.22 -11.52 -14.78
CA ILE A 112 3.30 -12.26 -13.89
C ILE A 112 3.16 -11.54 -12.54
N GLU A 113 4.27 -11.11 -11.94
CA GLU A 113 4.28 -10.43 -10.64
C GLU A 113 3.52 -9.09 -10.64
N ARG A 114 3.62 -8.32 -11.72
CA ARG A 114 2.84 -7.08 -11.85
C ARG A 114 1.35 -7.37 -11.87
N SER A 115 0.96 -8.36 -12.68
CA SER A 115 -0.43 -8.77 -12.81
C SER A 115 -0.99 -9.26 -11.47
N ARG A 116 -0.15 -9.94 -10.68
CA ARG A 116 -0.48 -10.37 -9.31
C ARG A 116 -0.72 -9.17 -8.40
N PHE A 117 0.20 -8.21 -8.34
CA PHE A 117 0.03 -7.00 -7.52
C PHE A 117 -1.22 -6.20 -7.90
N HIS A 118 -1.45 -5.95 -9.19
CA HIS A 118 -2.64 -5.21 -9.64
C HIS A 118 -3.94 -5.94 -9.33
N ARG A 119 -3.96 -7.27 -9.52
CA ARG A 119 -5.11 -8.11 -9.17
C ARG A 119 -5.41 -8.01 -7.68
N LEU A 120 -4.39 -8.11 -6.84
CA LEU A 120 -4.52 -7.98 -5.39
C LEU A 120 -5.05 -6.59 -4.99
N LEU A 121 -4.46 -5.51 -5.51
CA LEU A 121 -4.92 -4.14 -5.26
C LEU A 121 -6.36 -3.91 -5.69
N LYS A 122 -6.75 -4.39 -6.88
CA LYS A 122 -8.11 -4.26 -7.37
C LYS A 122 -9.10 -5.00 -6.47
N GLU A 123 -8.71 -6.19 -6.02
CA GLU A 123 -9.54 -7.01 -5.15
C GLU A 123 -9.69 -6.42 -3.75
N SER A 124 -8.62 -5.89 -3.16
CA SER A 124 -8.71 -5.19 -1.86
C SER A 124 -9.58 -3.95 -1.95
N GLN A 125 -9.46 -3.14 -3.01
CA GLN A 125 -10.34 -1.99 -3.25
C GLN A 125 -11.82 -2.41 -3.36
N ALA A 126 -12.09 -3.50 -4.09
CA ALA A 126 -13.44 -4.04 -4.20
C ALA A 126 -13.98 -4.53 -2.85
N ILE A 127 -13.15 -5.17 -2.01
CA ILE A 127 -13.55 -5.65 -0.68
C ILE A 127 -13.77 -4.48 0.29
N LEU A 128 -12.88 -3.49 0.31
CA LEU A 128 -12.99 -2.30 1.16
C LEU A 128 -14.23 -1.44 0.85
N SER A 129 -14.69 -1.46 -0.41
CA SER A 129 -15.90 -0.77 -0.85
C SER A 129 -17.17 -1.63 -0.74
N SER A 130 -17.06 -2.91 -0.40
CA SER A 130 -18.19 -3.82 -0.29
C SER A 130 -18.94 -3.64 1.04
N PHE A 131 -20.23 -3.97 1.02
CA PHE A 131 -21.07 -3.95 2.22
C PHE A 131 -20.75 -5.14 3.13
N CYS A 132 -20.52 -4.87 4.41
CA CYS A 132 -20.31 -5.88 5.45
C CYS A 132 -21.41 -5.74 6.51
N PHE A 133 -22.23 -6.78 6.69
CA PHE A 133 -23.34 -6.78 7.63
C PHE A 133 -22.89 -6.53 9.06
N SER A 134 -21.79 -7.13 9.49
CA SER A 134 -21.28 -6.97 10.86
C SER A 134 -20.87 -5.52 11.19
N ASP A 135 -20.53 -4.70 10.20
CA ASP A 135 -20.16 -3.29 10.41
C ASP A 135 -21.38 -2.40 10.71
N TYR A 136 -22.57 -2.76 10.20
CA TYR A 136 -23.82 -1.99 10.38
C TYR A 136 -24.82 -2.64 11.34
N PHE A 137 -24.85 -3.97 11.35
CA PHE A 137 -25.76 -4.82 12.11
C PHE A 137 -24.94 -5.89 12.85
N PRO A 138 -24.37 -5.58 14.04
CA PRO A 138 -23.45 -6.48 14.74
C PRO A 138 -23.99 -7.88 15.00
N PHE A 139 -25.31 -8.03 15.19
CA PHE A 139 -25.98 -9.32 15.41
C PHE A 139 -26.16 -10.16 14.12
N MET A 140 -25.97 -9.58 12.93
CA MET A 140 -26.09 -10.25 11.63
C MET A 140 -24.75 -10.64 11.01
N GLY A 141 -23.65 -10.68 11.76
CA GLY A 141 -22.33 -11.06 11.22
C GLY A 141 -22.27 -12.47 10.59
N TRP A 142 -23.24 -13.34 10.86
CA TRP A 142 -23.39 -14.62 10.16
C TRP A 142 -23.66 -14.43 8.66
N ALA A 143 -24.37 -13.38 8.24
CA ALA A 143 -24.69 -13.10 6.84
C ALA A 143 -23.42 -12.88 6.00
N ASP A 144 -22.40 -12.25 6.56
CA ASP A 144 -21.10 -12.05 5.88
C ASP A 144 -20.41 -13.38 5.53
N ARG A 145 -20.61 -14.41 6.35
CA ARG A 145 -20.12 -15.76 6.05
C ARG A 145 -20.92 -16.42 4.93
N PHE A 146 -22.25 -16.33 4.98
CA PHE A 146 -23.13 -16.95 3.98
C PHE A 146 -22.99 -16.32 2.59
N MET A 147 -22.77 -15.02 2.50
CA MET A 147 -22.51 -14.32 1.23
C MET A 147 -21.07 -14.54 0.70
N GLY A 148 -20.23 -15.28 1.44
CA GLY A 148 -18.85 -15.54 1.05
C GLY A 148 -17.88 -14.36 1.24
N PHE A 149 -18.34 -13.23 1.81
CA PHE A 149 -17.52 -12.04 2.04
C PHE A 149 -16.31 -12.33 2.93
N LEU A 150 -16.52 -13.00 4.07
CA LEU A 150 -15.42 -13.33 4.98
C LEU A 150 -14.39 -14.27 4.34
N ASN A 151 -14.83 -15.20 3.50
CA ASN A 151 -13.91 -16.12 2.81
C ASN A 151 -13.09 -15.37 1.76
N ARG A 152 -13.75 -14.51 0.96
CA ARG A 152 -13.08 -13.64 -0.02
C ARG A 152 -12.04 -12.74 0.66
N LEU A 153 -12.41 -12.10 1.77
CA LEU A 153 -11.52 -11.27 2.59
C LEU A 153 -10.31 -12.06 3.12
N GLU A 154 -10.53 -13.26 3.67
CA GLU A 154 -9.45 -14.11 4.19
C GLU A 154 -8.49 -14.55 3.08
N THR A 155 -9.01 -14.96 1.93
CA THR A 155 -8.19 -15.34 0.77
C THR A 155 -7.36 -14.17 0.28
N THR A 156 -7.95 -12.99 0.07
CA THR A 156 -7.22 -11.80 -0.36
C THR A 156 -6.15 -11.38 0.65
N PHE A 157 -6.46 -11.42 1.95
CA PHE A 157 -5.48 -11.14 3.00
C PHE A 157 -4.29 -12.09 2.93
N LYS A 158 -4.52 -13.40 2.80
CA LYS A 158 -3.44 -14.40 2.70
C LYS A 158 -2.55 -14.19 1.48
N GLU A 159 -3.14 -13.87 0.34
CA GLU A 159 -2.36 -13.62 -0.88
C GLU A 159 -1.51 -12.34 -0.77
N PHE A 160 -2.03 -11.27 -0.17
CA PHE A 160 -1.25 -10.07 0.16
C PHE A 160 -0.14 -10.37 1.17
N ASP A 161 -0.46 -11.12 2.22
CA ASP A 161 0.51 -11.45 3.25
C ASP A 161 1.68 -12.26 2.70
N THR A 162 1.38 -13.23 1.83
CA THR A 162 2.39 -14.01 1.11
C THR A 162 3.21 -13.11 0.18
N PHE A 163 2.56 -12.22 -0.58
CA PHE A 163 3.26 -11.28 -1.47
C PHE A 163 4.23 -10.37 -0.71
N PHE A 164 3.78 -9.78 0.42
CA PHE A 164 4.66 -8.93 1.23
C PHE A 164 5.73 -9.72 1.95
N GLN A 165 5.46 -10.96 2.37
CA GLN A 165 6.47 -11.82 2.98
C GLN A 165 7.58 -12.17 1.98
N GLU A 166 7.23 -12.63 0.77
CA GLU A 166 8.19 -12.89 -0.31
C GLU A 166 9.05 -11.66 -0.59
N LEU A 167 8.41 -10.49 -0.64
CA LEU A 167 9.11 -9.23 -0.83
C LEU A 167 10.08 -8.95 0.31
N ILE A 168 9.66 -9.05 1.57
CA ILE A 168 10.51 -8.79 2.73
C ILE A 168 11.68 -9.78 2.77
N ASP A 169 11.43 -11.07 2.55
CA ASP A 169 12.45 -12.12 2.54
C ASP A 169 13.52 -11.85 1.49
N GLU A 170 13.12 -11.37 0.31
CA GLU A 170 14.05 -10.94 -0.73
C GLU A 170 14.93 -9.74 -0.37
N HIS A 171 14.44 -8.82 0.49
CA HIS A 171 15.23 -7.67 0.96
C HIS A 171 16.15 -8.05 2.13
N LEU A 172 15.78 -9.10 2.88
CA LEU A 172 16.61 -9.66 3.97
C LEU A 172 17.72 -10.58 3.45
N ASP A 173 17.60 -11.13 2.23
CA ASP A 173 18.63 -11.98 1.65
C ASP A 173 19.94 -11.19 1.43
N SER A 174 20.94 -11.55 2.23
CA SER A 174 22.26 -10.92 2.23
C SER A 174 23.10 -11.23 0.98
N ASN A 175 22.68 -12.19 0.15
CA ASN A 175 23.38 -12.57 -1.07
C ASN A 175 22.99 -11.70 -2.28
N LYS A 176 21.96 -10.85 -2.15
CA LYS A 176 21.50 -9.99 -3.24
C LYS A 176 22.44 -8.79 -3.38
N LEU A 177 22.81 -8.47 -4.62
CA LEU A 177 23.50 -7.23 -4.93
C LEU A 177 22.58 -6.07 -4.51
N LYS A 178 22.91 -5.36 -3.43
CA LYS A 178 22.11 -4.24 -2.98
C LYS A 178 22.06 -3.19 -4.09
N SER A 179 20.84 -2.81 -4.47
CA SER A 179 20.63 -1.64 -5.32
C SER A 179 21.32 -0.45 -4.65
N GLU A 180 22.00 0.40 -5.42
CA GLU A 180 22.57 1.64 -4.89
C GLU A 180 21.49 2.57 -4.33
N GLN A 181 20.23 2.35 -4.74
CA GLN A 181 19.09 3.11 -4.29
C GLN A 181 18.22 2.32 -3.32
N GLU A 182 18.17 2.83 -2.10
CA GLU A 182 17.35 2.35 -0.99
C GLU A 182 15.85 2.72 -1.18
N ASP A 183 15.00 1.71 -1.22
CA ASP A 183 13.53 1.81 -1.34
C ASP A 183 12.82 1.92 0.02
N ILE A 184 11.49 1.97 0.04
CA ILE A 184 10.71 2.11 1.27
C ILE A 184 10.84 0.87 2.17
N VAL A 185 10.93 -0.33 1.61
CA VAL A 185 11.05 -1.57 2.38
C VAL A 185 12.39 -1.60 3.10
N ASP A 186 13.48 -1.27 2.42
CA ASP A 186 14.80 -1.13 3.03
C ASP A 186 14.78 -0.14 4.21
N VAL A 187 14.12 1.01 4.02
CA VAL A 187 14.01 2.04 5.05
C VAL A 187 13.25 1.51 6.26
N LEU A 188 12.11 0.84 6.05
CA LEU A 188 11.29 0.27 7.11
C LEU A 188 12.02 -0.85 7.86
N LEU A 189 12.77 -1.70 7.14
CA LEU A 189 13.59 -2.75 7.75
C LEU A 189 14.73 -2.16 8.59
N ARG A 190 15.40 -1.09 8.14
CA ARG A 190 16.40 -0.38 8.95
C ARG A 190 15.79 0.24 10.20
N ILE A 191 14.65 0.91 10.05
CA ILE A 191 13.91 1.52 11.17
C ILE A 191 13.53 0.48 12.22
N ARG A 192 13.17 -0.73 11.78
CA ARG A 192 12.89 -1.84 12.67
C ARG A 192 14.12 -2.31 13.45
N THR A 193 15.31 -2.28 12.87
CA THR A 193 16.57 -2.62 13.57
C THR A 193 17.07 -1.49 14.48
N ASP A 194 16.72 -0.24 14.18
CA ASP A 194 17.07 0.91 15.00
C ASP A 194 16.12 0.99 16.21
N HIS A 195 16.53 0.50 17.38
CA HIS A 195 15.76 0.50 18.65
C HIS A 195 15.50 1.91 19.25
N ASN A 196 15.42 2.95 18.42
CA ASN A 196 15.27 4.34 18.83
C ASN A 196 13.80 4.78 18.97
N PHE A 197 12.84 3.90 18.70
CA PHE A 197 11.42 4.22 18.72
C PHE A 197 10.75 3.76 20.01
N SER A 198 9.71 4.49 20.39
CA SER A 198 8.89 4.23 21.58
C SER A 198 8.08 2.93 21.51
N PHE A 199 8.07 2.25 20.35
CA PHE A 199 7.54 0.92 20.14
C PHE A 199 8.46 0.15 19.19
N GLU A 200 8.51 -1.18 19.31
CA GLU A 200 9.29 -2.03 18.41
C GLU A 200 8.43 -2.40 17.17
N PRO A 201 8.81 -1.97 15.94
CA PRO A 201 8.06 -2.34 14.75
C PRO A 201 8.17 -3.84 14.46
N THR A 202 7.03 -4.52 14.33
CA THR A 202 6.97 -5.92 13.90
C THR A 202 7.01 -6.01 12.38
N ILE A 203 7.22 -7.22 11.83
CA ILE A 203 7.03 -7.44 10.39
C ILE A 203 5.60 -7.09 9.97
N ASP A 204 4.60 -7.40 10.78
CA ASP A 204 3.21 -7.08 10.48
C ASP A 204 2.98 -5.56 10.41
N HIS A 205 3.65 -4.76 11.25
CA HIS A 205 3.62 -3.30 11.11
C HIS A 205 4.23 -2.83 9.78
N ILE A 206 5.33 -3.45 9.33
CA ILE A 206 5.92 -3.13 8.01
C ILE A 206 4.93 -3.49 6.91
N LYS A 207 4.36 -4.69 6.93
CA LYS A 207 3.36 -5.14 5.94
C LYS A 207 2.12 -4.24 5.95
N ALA A 208 1.67 -3.79 7.12
CA ALA A 208 0.55 -2.85 7.24
C ALA A 208 0.84 -1.50 6.58
N ILE A 209 2.08 -1.01 6.65
CA ILE A 209 2.47 0.25 6.01
C ILE A 209 2.65 0.10 4.48
N LEU A 210 2.95 -1.12 4.00
CA LEU A 210 3.04 -1.42 2.57
C LEU A 210 1.68 -1.68 1.89
N MET A 211 0.64 -1.97 2.68
CA MET A 211 -0.74 -2.17 2.22
C MET A 211 -1.39 -0.87 1.73
#